data_AF-A0A3C2DXM9-F1
#
_entry.id   AF-A0A3C2DXM9-F1
#
_cell.length_a   1.000
_cell.length_b   1.000
_cell.length_c   1.000
_cell.angle_alpha   90.00
_cell.angle_beta   90.00
_cell.angle_gamma   90.00
#
_symmetry.space_group_name_H-M   'P 1'
#
loop_
_entity.id
_entity.type
_entity.pdbx_description
1 polymer ?
#
loop_
_entity_poly.entity_id
_entity_poly.type
_entity_poly.pdbx_seq_one_letter_code
_entity_poly.pdbx_strand_id
1 'polypeptide(L)'
;MDVLSYIINRALVLIPVLNIIGMILKTLEKIPDKFIPLILLAAGILGSIALMGVSADSVIQGVLVTGAAVYGNQVVKQLKKDN
;
A
#
# COMPACT_ATOMS: atom_id res chain seq x y z
N MET A 1 3.98 -22.56 -12.75
CA MET A 1 4.52 -21.30 -12.20
C MET A 1 3.47 -20.77 -11.22
N ASP A 2 3.69 -21.01 -9.93
CA ASP A 2 2.74 -20.61 -8.89
C ASP A 2 2.66 -19.08 -8.80
N VAL A 3 1.44 -18.55 -8.91
CA VAL A 3 1.13 -17.13 -8.70
C VAL A 3 1.59 -16.65 -7.32
N LEU A 4 1.63 -17.57 -6.34
CA LEU A 4 2.15 -17.35 -5.00
C LEU A 4 3.65 -16.99 -4.98
N SER A 5 4.43 -17.49 -5.94
CA SER A 5 5.87 -17.20 -6.08
C SER A 5 6.13 -15.81 -6.65
N TYR A 6 5.13 -15.21 -7.32
CA TYR A 6 5.20 -13.84 -7.85
C TYR A 6 4.88 -12.78 -6.79
N ILE A 7 4.09 -13.15 -5.76
CA ILE A 7 3.86 -12.32 -4.58
C ILE A 7 5.02 -12.55 -3.61
N ILE A 8 6.10 -11.79 -3.84
CA ILE A 8 7.27 -11.78 -2.97
C ILE A 8 6.82 -11.46 -1.54
N ASN A 9 7.13 -12.37 -0.63
CA ASN A 9 6.93 -12.29 0.83
C ASN A 9 7.36 -10.92 1.41
N ARG A 10 8.35 -10.26 0.78
CA ARG A 10 8.84 -8.92 1.17
C ARG A 10 7.88 -7.77 0.85
N ALA A 11 7.10 -7.86 -0.22
CA ALA A 11 6.17 -6.81 -0.64
C ALA A 11 4.91 -6.77 0.26
N LEU A 12 4.53 -7.89 0.87
CA LEU A 12 3.44 -7.93 1.85
C LEU A 12 3.75 -7.12 3.12
N VAL A 13 5.03 -7.00 3.50
CA VAL A 13 5.46 -6.17 4.65
C VAL A 13 5.22 -4.68 4.41
N LEU A 14 5.18 -4.23 3.15
CA LEU A 14 4.84 -2.85 2.82
C LEU A 14 3.38 -2.50 3.13
N ILE A 15 2.45 -3.46 3.14
CA ILE A 15 1.03 -3.21 3.44
C ILE A 15 0.84 -2.60 4.84
N PRO A 16 1.30 -3.22 5.95
CA PRO A 16 1.18 -2.61 7.27
C PRO A 16 1.98 -1.31 7.40
N VAL A 17 3.14 -1.19 6.75
CA VAL A 17 3.95 0.04 6.75
C VAL A 17 3.18 1.20 6.11
N LEU A 18 2.61 0.98 4.92
CA LEU A 18 1.80 1.97 4.22
C LEU A 18 0.53 2.34 5.00
N ASN A 19 -0.09 1.39 5.70
CA ASN A 19 -1.22 1.70 6.58
C ASN A 19 -0.83 2.62 7.74
N ILE A 20 0.33 2.41 8.38
CA ILE A 20 0.83 3.29 9.46
C ILE A 20 1.12 4.69 8.91
N ILE A 21 1.81 4.77 7.77
CA ILE A 21 2.09 6.05 7.09
C ILE A 21 0.77 6.76 6.75
N GLY A 22 -0.22 6.03 6.22
CA GLY A 22 -1.54 6.56 5.89
C GLY A 22 -2.28 7.11 7.11
N MET A 23 -2.19 6.43 8.25
CA MET A 23 -2.74 6.91 9.52
C MET A 23 -2.05 8.19 9.99
N ILE A 24 -0.72 8.25 9.95
CA ILE A 24 0.06 9.44 10.32
C ILE A 24 -0.33 10.63 9.44
N LEU A 25 -0.37 10.43 8.12
CA LEU A 25 -0.79 11.46 7.16
C LEU A 25 -2.22 11.94 7.43
N LYS A 26 -3.10 11.05 7.91
CA LYS A 26 -4.48 11.39 8.25
C LYS A 26 -4.60 12.18 9.56
N THR A 27 -3.71 11.94 10.52
CA THR A 27 -3.60 12.73 11.76
C THR A 27 -3.02 14.12 11.49
N LEU A 28 -2.20 14.26 10.45
CA LEU A 28 -1.75 15.55 9.95
C LEU A 28 -2.90 16.24 9.21
N GLU A 29 -3.79 16.94 9.94
CA GLU A 29 -4.93 17.72 9.40
C GLU A 29 -4.55 18.78 8.33
N LYS A 30 -3.27 18.93 8.03
CA LYS A 30 -2.74 19.76 6.94
C LYS A 30 -2.89 19.14 5.55
N ILE A 31 -3.08 17.82 5.43
CA ILE A 31 -3.14 17.12 4.13
C ILE A 31 -4.59 16.71 3.84
N PRO A 32 -5.20 17.21 2.75
CA PRO A 32 -6.54 16.78 2.35
C PRO A 32 -6.57 15.28 2.06
N ASP A 33 -7.61 14.58 2.56
CA ASP A 33 -7.80 13.13 2.41
C ASP A 33 -7.61 12.60 0.98
N LYS A 34 -7.94 13.41 -0.03
CA LYS A 34 -7.76 13.06 -1.46
C LYS A 34 -6.31 12.84 -1.89
N PHE A 35 -5.33 13.42 -1.19
CA PHE A 35 -3.91 13.29 -1.51
C PHE A 35 -3.23 12.14 -0.77
N ILE A 36 -3.84 11.61 0.30
CA ILE A 36 -3.29 10.49 1.06
C ILE A 36 -3.04 9.27 0.15
N PRO A 37 -3.96 8.84 -0.72
CA PRO A 37 -3.72 7.73 -1.63
C PRO A 37 -2.57 7.99 -2.61
N LEU A 38 -2.41 9.23 -3.08
CA LEU A 38 -1.34 9.61 -4.01
C LEU A 38 0.04 9.52 -3.34
N ILE A 39 0.14 10.03 -2.11
CA ILE A 39 1.38 9.97 -1.31
C ILE A 39 1.72 8.52 -0.99
N LEU A 40 0.73 7.71 -0.61
CA LEU A 40 0.91 6.29 -0.35
C LEU A 40 1.34 5.52 -1.59
N LEU A 41 0.83 5.87 -2.77
CA LEU A 41 1.22 5.25 -4.03
C LEU A 41 2.69 5.51 -4.35
N ALA A 42 3.12 6.77 -4.22
CA ALA A 42 4.53 7.12 -4.39
C ALA A 42 5.41 6.37 -3.37
N ALA A 43 5.00 6.34 -2.10
CA ALA A 43 5.72 5.61 -1.06
C ALA A 43 5.77 4.09 -1.30
N GLY A 44 4.69 3.49 -1.81
CA GLY A 44 4.63 2.06 -2.10
C GLY A 44 5.48 1.67 -3.31
N ILE A 45 5.50 2.48 -4.36
CA ILE A 45 6.40 2.27 -5.51
C ILE A 45 7.86 2.40 -5.08
N LEU A 46 8.21 3.47 -4.37
CA LEU A 46 9.58 3.67 -3.89
C LEU A 46 10.02 2.57 -2.93
N GLY A 47 9.14 2.16 -2.02
CA GLY A 47 9.39 1.08 -1.07
C GLY A 47 9.59 -0.27 -1.77
N SER A 48 8.77 -0.59 -2.78
CA SER A 48 8.93 -1.82 -3.55
C SER A 48 10.23 -1.80 -4.36
N ILE A 49 10.57 -0.67 -4.99
CA ILE A 49 11.86 -0.50 -5.68
C ILE A 49 13.03 -0.66 -4.69
N ALA A 50 12.94 -0.11 -3.48
CA ALA A 50 13.99 -0.22 -2.48
C ALA A 50 14.20 -1.67 -1.99
N LEU A 51 13.13 -2.48 -1.95
CA LEU A 51 13.19 -3.87 -1.47
C LEU A 51 13.57 -4.88 -2.57
N MET A 52 13.19 -4.61 -3.81
CA MET A 52 13.28 -5.57 -4.93
C MET A 52 14.21 -5.10 -6.05
N GLY A 53 14.69 -3.86 -6.00
CA GLY A 53 15.52 -3.23 -7.03
C GLY A 53 14.69 -2.45 -8.06
N VAL A 54 15.40 -1.75 -8.97
CA VAL A 54 14.75 -1.01 -10.06
C VAL A 54 14.35 -2.00 -11.16
N SER A 55 13.07 -2.37 -11.17
CA SER A 55 12.48 -3.22 -12.22
C SER A 55 11.00 -2.86 -12.45
N ALA A 56 10.49 -3.22 -13.62
CA ALA A 56 9.06 -3.05 -13.94
C ALA A 56 8.17 -3.81 -12.93
N ASP A 57 8.59 -5.01 -12.54
CA ASP A 57 7.89 -5.82 -11.52
C ASP A 57 7.81 -5.11 -10.18
N SER A 58 8.88 -4.45 -9.74
CA SER A 58 8.92 -3.72 -8.46
C SER A 58 7.96 -2.53 -8.47
N VAL A 59 7.84 -1.84 -9.60
CA VAL A 59 6.88 -0.75 -9.78
C VAL A 59 5.45 -1.30 -9.71
N ILE A 60 5.15 -2.36 -10.47
CA ILE A 60 3.83 -3.00 -10.49
C ILE A 60 3.45 -3.50 -9.09
N GLN A 61 4.37 -4.15 -8.39
CA GLN A 61 4.19 -4.60 -7.01
C GLN A 61 3.90 -3.43 -6.06
N GLY A 62 4.63 -2.32 -6.18
CA GLY A 62 4.35 -1.12 -5.39
C GLY A 62 2.95 -0.57 -5.57
N VAL A 63 2.44 -0.57 -6.81
CA VAL A 63 1.05 -0.17 -7.11
C VAL A 63 0.06 -1.15 -6.48
N LEU A 64 0.25 -2.46 -6.69
CA LEU A 64 -0.64 -3.50 -6.17
C LEU A 64 -0.71 -3.51 -4.65
N VAL A 65 0.44 -3.41 -3.97
CA VAL A 65 0.55 -3.36 -2.51
C VAL A 65 -0.08 -2.08 -1.95
N THR A 66 0.12 -0.93 -2.59
CA THR A 66 -0.57 0.31 -2.20
C THR A 66 -2.08 0.16 -2.33
N GLY A 67 -2.55 -0.40 -3.45
CA GLY A 67 -3.96 -0.68 -3.66
C GLY A 67 -4.53 -1.58 -2.56
N ALA A 68 -3.83 -2.65 -2.22
CA ALA A 68 -4.21 -3.54 -1.12
C ALA A 68 -4.24 -2.82 0.24
N ALA A 69 -3.28 -1.94 0.53
CA ALA A 69 -3.26 -1.18 1.78
C ALA A 69 -4.43 -0.18 1.87
N VAL A 70 -4.68 0.59 0.81
CA VAL A 70 -5.72 1.64 0.80
C VAL A 70 -7.12 1.03 0.72
N TYR A 71 -7.37 0.12 -0.23
CA TYR A 71 -8.68 -0.50 -0.42
C TYR A 71 -8.96 -1.62 0.57
N GLY A 72 -7.96 -2.39 1.00
CA GLY A 72 -8.13 -3.38 2.06
C GLY A 72 -8.63 -2.76 3.36
N ASN A 73 -8.11 -1.57 3.73
CA ASN A 73 -8.62 -0.81 4.85
C ASN A 73 -10.09 -0.37 4.65
N GLN A 74 -10.52 -0.10 3.41
CA GLN A 74 -11.92 0.21 3.11
C GLN A 74 -12.81 -1.03 3.22
N VAL A 75 -12.36 -2.19 2.73
CA VAL A 75 -13.09 -3.46 2.84
C VAL A 75 -13.29 -3.86 4.30
N VAL A 76 -12.23 -3.79 5.13
CA VAL A 76 -12.34 -4.05 6.57
C VAL A 76 -13.31 -3.08 7.25
N LYS A 77 -13.31 -1.80 6.86
CA LYS A 77 -14.26 -0.80 7.37
C LYS A 77 -15.70 -1.06 6.92
N GLN A 78 -15.91 -1.53 5.69
CA GLN A 78 -17.23 -1.92 5.20
C GLN A 78 -17.76 -3.14 5.96
N LEU A 79 -16.94 -4.17 6.13
CA LEU A 79 -17.32 -5.38 6.88
C LEU A 79 -17.66 -5.11 8.35
N LYS A 80 -17.01 -4.11 8.97
CA LYS A 80 -17.34 -3.66 10.34
C LYS A 80 -18.57 -2.77 10.42
N LYS A 81 -19.02 -2.18 9.31
CA LYS A 81 -20.21 -1.31 9.28
C LYS A 81 -21.50 -2.09 9.03
N ASP A 82 -21.39 -3.28 8.44
CA ASP A 82 -22.51 -4.21 8.21
C ASP A 82 -22.77 -5.17 9.40
N ASN A 83 -22.20 -4.91 10.58
CA ASN A 83 -22.56 -5.54 11.87
C ASN A 83 -22.86 -4.45 12.90
#